data_AF-A0A2P6Q4J3-F1
#
_entry.id   AF-A0A2P6Q4J3-F1
#
_cell.length_a   1.000
_cell.length_b   1.000
_cell.length_c   1.000
_cell.angle_alpha   90.00
_cell.angle_beta   90.00
_cell.angle_gamma   90.00
#
_symmetry.space_group_name_H-M   'P 1'
#
loop_
_entity.id
_entity.type
_entity.pdbx_description
1 polymer ?
#
loop_
_entity_poly.entity_id
_entity_poly.type
_entity_poly.pdbx_seq_one_letter_code
_entity_poly.pdbx_strand_id
1 'polypeptide(L)'
;MMRHCLLLLLLSPFVAADQLRRQFDGGWGLIENINKPYLKEIAEFAVSEISKQSHKKLVFQSVLKGESQVVGGINYLLHIRVKDESSPYSPTTFIYKCSVFDGVLEEGMKFEGCEILS
;
A
#
# COMPACT_ATOMS: atom_id res chain seq x y z
N MET A 1 -17.42 8.84 54.26
CA MET A 1 -17.12 7.40 54.19
C MET A 1 -18.23 6.69 53.43
N MET A 2 -17.92 6.17 52.24
CA MET A 2 -18.57 5.06 51.52
C MET A 2 -17.76 4.93 50.21
N ARG A 3 -16.75 4.07 50.21
CA ARG A 3 -16.79 2.66 49.77
C ARG A 3 -16.43 2.55 48.29
N HIS A 4 -15.17 2.16 48.11
CA HIS A 4 -14.64 1.49 46.94
C HIS A 4 -15.58 0.35 46.49
N CYS A 5 -15.90 0.29 45.21
CA CYS A 5 -16.14 -0.95 44.49
C CYS A 5 -15.52 -0.82 43.10
N LEU A 6 -14.40 -1.51 42.92
CA LEU A 6 -13.85 -1.86 41.61
C LEU A 6 -14.92 -2.60 40.82
N LEU A 7 -15.21 -2.17 39.60
CA LEU A 7 -15.87 -2.99 38.58
C LEU A 7 -15.14 -2.78 37.24
N LEU A 8 -14.08 -3.58 37.11
CA LEU A 8 -13.64 -4.32 35.92
C LEU A 8 -13.70 -3.60 34.56
N LEU A 9 -12.50 -3.25 34.11
CA LEU A 9 -12.08 -3.15 32.70
C LEU A 9 -12.73 -4.23 31.83
N LEU A 10 -13.80 -3.88 31.13
CA LEU A 10 -14.18 -4.57 29.90
C LEU A 10 -13.37 -3.96 28.76
N LEU A 11 -12.09 -4.34 28.69
CA LEU A 11 -11.32 -4.26 27.45
C LEU A 11 -11.96 -5.24 26.48
N SER A 12 -12.98 -4.78 25.77
CA SER A 12 -13.61 -5.49 24.66
C SER A 12 -12.53 -5.78 23.60
N PRO A 13 -12.21 -7.05 23.28
CA PRO A 13 -11.37 -7.37 22.14
C PRO A 13 -12.25 -7.43 20.88
N PHE A 14 -12.99 -6.37 20.56
CA PHE A 14 -13.66 -6.21 19.26
C PHE A 14 -12.85 -5.28 18.36
N VAL A 15 -11.62 -5.68 18.04
CA VAL A 15 -10.87 -5.02 16.94
C VAL A 15 -10.58 -5.99 15.79
N ALA A 16 -10.93 -7.28 15.92
CA ALA A 16 -10.67 -8.26 14.86
C ALA A 16 -11.75 -8.32 13.77
N ALA A 17 -13.02 -8.02 14.10
CA ALA A 17 -14.14 -8.22 13.16
C ALA A 17 -14.34 -7.08 12.15
N ASP A 18 -13.78 -5.89 12.41
CA ASP A 18 -14.00 -4.71 11.57
C ASP A 18 -13.18 -4.75 10.28
N GLN A 19 -12.01 -5.41 10.31
CA GLN A 19 -11.12 -5.54 9.15
C GLN A 19 -11.74 -6.43 8.05
N LEU A 20 -12.44 -7.49 8.44
CA LEU A 20 -13.02 -8.45 7.49
C LEU A 20 -14.24 -7.87 6.74
N ARG A 21 -14.96 -6.90 7.34
CA ARG A 21 -16.18 -6.33 6.77
C ARG A 21 -15.93 -5.26 5.72
N ARG A 22 -14.81 -4.54 5.78
CA ARG A 22 -14.45 -3.51 4.77
C ARG A 22 -14.20 -4.07 3.37
N GLN A 23 -13.88 -5.36 3.26
CA GLN A 23 -13.45 -5.97 2.01
C GLN A 23 -14.60 -6.28 1.03
N PHE A 24 -15.85 -6.34 1.50
CA PHE A 24 -16.99 -6.75 0.67
C PHE A 24 -17.84 -5.59 0.11
N ASP A 25 -17.75 -4.38 0.69
CA ASP A 25 -18.63 -3.24 0.35
C ASP A 25 -17.93 -2.14 -0.48
N GLY A 26 -16.92 -2.48 -1.29
CA GLY A 26 -16.18 -1.49 -2.08
C GLY A 26 -15.32 -0.55 -1.23
N GLY A 27 -14.98 -0.94 0.01
CA GLY A 27 -14.02 -0.26 0.87
C GLY A 27 -12.58 -0.69 0.59
N TRP A 28 -11.63 0.04 1.17
CA TRP A 28 -10.22 -0.37 1.18
C TRP A 28 -10.03 -1.59 2.09
N GLY A 29 -9.48 -2.66 1.54
CA GLY A 29 -9.10 -3.89 2.25
C GLY A 29 -7.59 -4.12 2.18
N LEU A 30 -7.02 -4.70 3.24
CA LEU A 30 -5.60 -5.06 3.28
C LEU A 30 -5.30 -6.20 2.30
N ILE A 31 -4.16 -6.11 1.61
CA ILE A 31 -3.64 -7.19 0.77
C ILE A 31 -2.83 -8.14 1.66
N GLU A 32 -3.39 -9.31 1.97
CA GLU A 32 -2.77 -10.27 2.89
C GLU A 32 -1.44 -10.85 2.35
N ASN A 33 -1.46 -11.30 1.10
CA ASN A 33 -0.26 -11.82 0.43
C ASN A 33 0.31 -10.76 -0.51
N ILE A 34 1.31 -10.04 -0.02
CA ILE A 34 2.04 -9.01 -0.76
C ILE A 34 3.08 -9.56 -1.74
N ASN A 35 3.35 -10.86 -1.72
CA ASN A 35 4.33 -11.51 -2.59
C ASN A 35 3.71 -12.10 -3.87
N LYS A 36 2.46 -11.72 -4.18
CA LYS A 36 1.79 -12.14 -5.42
C LYS A 36 2.56 -11.61 -6.64
N PRO A 37 2.85 -12.44 -7.66
CA PRO A 37 3.54 -11.98 -8.87
C PRO A 37 2.90 -10.75 -9.50
N TYR A 38 1.57 -10.72 -9.57
CA TYR A 38 0.84 -9.59 -10.13
C TYR A 38 1.00 -8.29 -9.31
N LEU A 39 1.11 -8.38 -7.99
CA LEU A 39 1.37 -7.21 -7.15
C LEU A 39 2.77 -6.64 -7.37
N LYS A 40 3.74 -7.51 -7.70
CA LYS A 40 5.09 -7.11 -8.09
C LYS A 40 5.05 -6.31 -9.40
N GLU A 41 4.27 -6.74 -10.39
CA GLU A 41 4.10 -6.03 -11.66
C GLU A 41 3.51 -4.63 -11.46
N ILE A 42 2.48 -4.49 -10.63
CA ILE A 42 1.88 -3.19 -10.26
C ILE A 42 2.92 -2.28 -9.58
N ALA A 43 3.71 -2.84 -8.65
CA ALA A 43 4.74 -2.08 -7.95
C ALA A 43 5.88 -1.66 -8.89
N GLU A 44 6.32 -2.53 -9.80
CA GLU A 44 7.34 -2.22 -10.81
C GLU A 44 6.85 -1.16 -11.80
N PHE A 45 5.57 -1.23 -12.20
CA PHE A 45 4.92 -0.18 -12.97
C PHE A 45 4.98 1.17 -12.25
N ALA A 46 4.60 1.22 -10.96
CA ALA A 46 4.70 2.44 -10.17
C ALA A 46 6.14 2.98 -10.10
N VAL A 47 7.14 2.13 -9.85
CA VAL A 47 8.56 2.56 -9.82
C VAL A 47 9.01 3.12 -11.18
N SER A 48 8.59 2.49 -12.28
CA SER A 48 8.86 2.99 -13.63
C SER A 48 8.31 4.41 -13.82
N GLU A 49 7.06 4.66 -13.41
CA GLU A 49 6.46 5.99 -13.55
C GLU A 49 7.14 7.05 -12.67
N ILE A 50 7.49 6.73 -11.43
CA ILE A 50 8.27 7.64 -10.57
C ILE A 50 9.65 7.90 -11.16
N SER A 51 10.32 6.87 -11.68
CA SER A 51 11.64 6.98 -12.33
C SER A 51 11.58 7.93 -13.52
N LYS A 52 10.55 7.82 -14.37
CA LYS A 52 10.30 8.73 -15.50
C LYS A 52 10.08 10.16 -15.04
N GLN A 53 9.21 10.38 -14.05
CA GLN A 53 8.85 11.71 -13.54
C GLN A 53 9.99 12.42 -12.82
N SER A 54 10.81 11.67 -12.09
CA SER A 54 11.91 12.22 -11.29
C SER A 54 13.25 12.29 -12.03
N HIS A 55 13.34 11.72 -13.23
CA HIS A 55 14.59 11.53 -13.98
C HIS A 55 15.68 10.80 -13.18
N LYS A 56 15.28 9.94 -12.23
CA LYS A 56 16.18 9.15 -11.39
C LYS A 56 16.20 7.70 -11.82
N LYS A 57 17.32 7.02 -11.56
CA LYS A 57 17.44 5.57 -11.72
C LYS A 57 16.92 4.87 -10.48
N LEU A 58 15.59 4.72 -10.41
CA LEU A 58 14.92 4.05 -9.29
C LEU A 58 14.74 2.56 -9.56
N VAL A 59 15.06 1.73 -8.57
CA VAL A 59 15.00 0.27 -8.66
C VAL A 59 14.06 -0.27 -7.60
N PHE A 60 13.02 -0.99 -8.03
CA PHE A 60 12.08 -1.66 -7.13
C PHE A 60 12.82 -2.69 -6.25
N GLN A 61 12.51 -2.70 -4.95
CA GLN A 61 13.09 -3.66 -4.01
C GLN A 61 12.03 -4.63 -3.48
N SER A 62 10.93 -4.10 -2.93
CA SER A 62 9.87 -4.93 -2.33
C SER A 62 8.59 -4.13 -2.10
N VAL A 63 7.44 -4.81 -2.12
CA VAL A 63 6.21 -4.32 -1.48
C VAL A 63 6.33 -4.56 0.02
N LEU A 64 5.99 -3.57 0.84
CA LEU A 64 6.03 -3.66 2.31
C LEU A 64 4.63 -3.89 2.90
N LYS A 65 3.62 -3.25 2.31
CA LYS A 65 2.20 -3.45 2.58
C LYS A 65 1.38 -2.91 1.41
N GLY A 66 0.13 -3.32 1.32
CA GLY A 66 -0.79 -2.80 0.33
C GLY A 66 -2.23 -2.86 0.79
N GLU A 67 -3.03 -1.95 0.27
CA GLU A 67 -4.48 -1.98 0.33
C GLU A 67 -5.03 -2.01 -1.09
N SER A 68 -6.20 -2.63 -1.27
CA SER A 68 -6.92 -2.62 -2.54
C SER A 68 -8.39 -2.30 -2.34
N GLN A 69 -9.00 -1.68 -3.35
CA GLN A 69 -10.41 -1.36 -3.39
C GLN A 69 -10.99 -1.73 -4.76
N VAL A 70 -12.10 -2.46 -4.76
CA VAL A 70 -12.83 -2.80 -5.99
C VAL A 70 -13.81 -1.67 -6.33
N VAL A 71 -13.73 -1.17 -7.55
CA VAL A 71 -14.60 -0.14 -8.14
C VAL A 71 -15.08 -0.61 -9.53
N GLY A 72 -14.91 0.16 -10.61
CA GLY A 72 -14.96 -0.32 -12.01
C GLY A 72 -13.66 -0.99 -12.49
N GLY A 73 -12.77 -1.27 -11.54
CA GLY A 73 -11.43 -1.82 -11.68
C GLY A 73 -10.87 -2.04 -10.27
N ILE A 74 -9.56 -2.05 -10.09
CA ILE A 74 -8.94 -2.17 -8.77
C ILE A 74 -8.02 -0.98 -8.51
N ASN A 75 -8.31 -0.22 -7.46
CA ASN A 75 -7.35 0.73 -6.91
C ASN A 75 -6.39 -0.01 -5.99
N TYR A 76 -5.10 0.25 -6.14
CA TYR A 76 -4.03 -0.27 -5.29
C TYR A 76 -3.32 0.87 -4.58
N LEU A 77 -3.19 0.78 -3.26
CA LEU A 77 -2.38 1.68 -2.45
C LEU A 77 -1.20 0.91 -1.86
N LEU A 78 -0.03 1.03 -2.47
CA LEU A 78 1.14 0.21 -2.17
C LEU A 78 2.22 1.01 -1.45
N HIS A 79 2.72 0.48 -0.34
CA HIS A 79 3.94 0.96 0.27
C HIS A 79 5.11 0.16 -0.31
N ILE A 80 5.94 0.80 -1.12
CA ILE A 80 7.02 0.15 -1.86
C ILE A 80 8.38 0.68 -1.40
N ARG A 81 9.32 -0.25 -1.20
CA ARG A 81 10.73 0.08 -0.98
C ARG A 81 11.41 0.21 -2.34
N VAL A 82 12.11 1.32 -2.52
CA VAL A 82 12.78 1.69 -3.77
C VAL A 82 14.21 2.12 -3.46
N LYS A 83 15.15 1.72 -4.30
CA LYS A 83 16.54 2.14 -4.22
C LYS A 83 16.84 3.16 -5.32
N ASP A 84 17.36 4.32 -4.96
CA ASP A 84 17.86 5.33 -5.90
C ASP A 84 19.33 5.02 -6.22
N GLU A 85 19.56 4.56 -7.43
CA GLU A 85 20.89 4.25 -7.96
C GLU A 85 21.41 5.33 -8.92
N SER A 86 20.84 6.54 -8.87
CA SER A 86 21.33 7.66 -9.69
C SER A 86 22.76 8.05 -9.32
N SER A 87 23.20 7.76 -8.09
CA SER A 87 24.60 7.84 -7.65
C SER A 87 25.10 6.47 -7.20
N PRO A 88 26.05 5.84 -7.91
CA PRO A 88 26.55 4.51 -7.54
C PRO A 88 27.35 4.51 -6.23
N TYR A 89 27.84 5.67 -5.79
CA TYR A 89 28.65 5.82 -4.58
C TYR A 89 27.82 6.10 -3.32
N SER A 90 26.56 6.52 -3.50
CA SER A 90 25.66 6.88 -2.40
C SER A 90 24.23 6.44 -2.72
N PRO A 91 23.97 5.11 -2.80
CA PRO A 91 22.62 4.64 -3.02
C PRO A 91 21.74 4.96 -1.81
N THR A 92 20.61 5.63 -2.06
CA THR A 92 19.62 5.96 -1.03
C THR A 92 18.43 5.04 -1.18
N THR A 93 17.85 4.60 -0.07
CA THR A 93 16.59 3.85 -0.07
C THR A 93 15.45 4.75 0.36
N PHE A 94 14.35 4.70 -0.37
CA PHE A 94 13.12 5.42 -0.08
C PHE A 94 11.97 4.42 0.11
N ILE A 95 11.00 4.80 0.94
CA ILE A 95 9.70 4.15 0.99
C ILE A 95 8.68 5.11 0.38
N TYR A 96 8.05 4.69 -0.72
CA TYR A 96 6.95 5.42 -1.33
C TYR A 96 5.61 4.80 -0.94
N LYS A 97 4.58 5.62 -0.84
CA LYS A 97 3.18 5.19 -0.90
C LYS A 97 2.61 5.61 -2.26
N CYS A 98 2.22 4.62 -3.04
CA CYS A 98 1.83 4.78 -4.43
C CYS A 98 0.39 4.35 -4.68
N SER A 99 -0.33 5.13 -5.47
CA SER A 99 -1.67 4.82 -5.98
C SER A 99 -1.59 4.42 -7.45
N VAL A 100 -2.11 3.23 -7.76
CA VAL A 100 -2.22 2.70 -9.12
C VAL A 100 -3.63 2.18 -9.31
N PHE A 101 -4.27 2.58 -10.41
CA PHE A 101 -5.53 2.02 -10.85
C PHE A 101 -5.29 0.96 -11.93
N ASP A 102 -5.92 -0.20 -11.79
CA ASP A 102 -5.91 -1.28 -12.78
C ASP A 102 -7.32 -1.46 -13.38
N GLY A 103 -7.46 -1.10 -14.64
CA GLY A 103 -8.72 -1.16 -15.39
C GLY A 103 -8.98 -2.52 -16.03
N VAL A 104 -10.22 -3.02 -15.93
CA VAL A 104 -10.58 -4.40 -16.32
C VAL A 104 -10.82 -4.60 -17.83
N LEU A 105 -11.33 -3.58 -18.54
CA LEU A 105 -11.82 -3.77 -19.92
C LEU A 105 -10.87 -3.19 -20.98
N GLU A 106 -10.51 -1.91 -20.91
CA GLU A 106 -9.62 -1.28 -21.91
C GLU A 106 -8.65 -0.23 -21.34
N GLU A 107 -8.72 0.09 -20.04
CA GLU A 107 -7.98 1.21 -19.46
C GLU A 107 -6.57 0.85 -18.94
N GLY A 108 -6.26 -0.44 -18.79
CA GLY A 108 -4.94 -0.91 -18.34
C GLY A 108 -4.51 -0.35 -16.98
N MET A 109 -3.22 -0.44 -16.66
CA MET A 109 -2.66 0.18 -15.46
C MET A 109 -2.45 1.68 -15.67
N LYS A 110 -2.97 2.48 -14.75
CA LYS A 110 -2.82 3.94 -14.69
C LYS A 110 -2.15 4.34 -13.39
N PHE A 111 -1.07 5.10 -13.51
CA PHE A 111 -0.39 5.67 -12.36
C PHE A 111 -1.11 6.94 -11.89
N GLU A 112 -1.47 6.98 -10.62
CA GLU A 112 -2.21 8.11 -10.05
C GLU A 112 -1.33 9.01 -9.19
N GLY A 113 -0.22 8.49 -8.66
CA GLY A 113 0.79 9.27 -7.95
C GLY A 113 1.48 8.50 -6.84
N CYS A 114 2.55 9.08 -6.29
CA CYS A 114 3.20 8.60 -5.07
C CYS A 114 3.64 9.75 -4.17
N GLU A 115 3.71 9.47 -2.87
CA GLU A 115 4.34 10.33 -1.86
C GLU A 115 5.49 9.57 -1.17
N ILE A 116 6.54 10.30 -0.80
CA ILE A 116 7.65 9.74 0.00
C ILE A 116 7.18 9.64 1.45
N LEU A 117 7.42 8.49 2.08
CA LEU A 117 7.16 8.26 3.50
C LEU A 117 8.41 8.34 4.37
N SER A 118 9.55 7.86 3.86
CA SER A 118 10.84 7.86 4.55
C SER A 118 12.00 7.66 3.58
#